data_AF-A0A0L0DVH8-F1
#
_entry.id   AF-A0A0L0DVH8-F1
#
_cell.length_a   1.000
_cell.length_b   1.000
_cell.length_c   1.000
_cell.angle_alpha   90.00
_cell.angle_beta   90.00
_cell.angle_gamma   90.00
#
_symmetry.space_group_name_H-M   'P 1'
#
loop_
_entity.id
_entity.type
_entity.pdbx_description
1 polymer ?
#
loop_
_entity_poly.entity_id
_entity_poly.type
_entity_poly.pdbx_seq_one_letter_code
_entity_poly.pdbx_strand_id
1 'polypeptide(L)'
;MSSEGMKEFVMFNVSGAIGTALFYALYTALVWAYPVEWPYPATAAWVGSYTPSIAWQHVLHQLFVFGTPEGGSVLSGLGKTYVVYSASLVGSTAINWLAVEKLSVAANAAFVLGLVITGAINFVASKYWAFADDGSGGDDKDD
;
A
#
# COMPACT_ATOMS: atom_id res chain seq x y z
N MET A 1 -18.63 5.56 -11.44
CA MET A 1 -17.74 4.38 -11.38
C MET A 1 -18.46 3.23 -12.09
N SER A 2 -17.79 2.55 -13.02
CA SER A 2 -18.37 1.36 -13.68
C SER A 2 -18.54 0.22 -12.67
N SER A 3 -19.34 -0.80 -12.99
CA SER A 3 -19.47 -2.02 -12.18
C SER A 3 -18.11 -2.67 -11.92
N GLU A 4 -17.26 -2.73 -12.93
CA GLU A 4 -15.87 -3.19 -12.85
C GLU A 4 -15.05 -2.33 -11.87
N GLY A 5 -15.11 -1.00 -11.97
CA GLY A 5 -14.36 -0.11 -11.08
C GLY A 5 -14.77 -0.23 -9.61
N MET A 6 -16.05 -0.48 -9.33
CA MET A 6 -16.54 -0.71 -7.96
C MET A 6 -16.00 -2.04 -7.42
N LYS A 7 -16.02 -3.10 -8.24
CA LYS A 7 -15.48 -4.42 -7.88
C LYS A 7 -14.00 -4.31 -7.54
N GLU A 8 -13.20 -3.66 -8.38
CA GLU A 8 -11.77 -3.44 -8.13
C GLU A 8 -11.54 -2.66 -6.83
N PHE A 9 -12.32 -1.60 -6.57
CA PHE A 9 -12.19 -0.83 -5.33
C PHE A 9 -12.50 -1.70 -4.10
N VAL A 10 -13.56 -2.50 -4.13
CA VAL A 10 -13.90 -3.42 -3.03
C VAL A 10 -12.79 -4.45 -2.84
N MET A 11 -12.34 -5.10 -3.92
CA MET A 11 -11.28 -6.10 -3.86
C MET A 11 -9.94 -5.50 -3.42
N PHE A 12 -9.67 -4.24 -3.75
CA PHE A 12 -8.49 -3.51 -3.28
C PHE A 12 -8.50 -3.35 -1.76
N ASN A 13 -9.64 -3.00 -1.18
CA ASN A 13 -9.79 -2.90 0.27
C ASN A 13 -9.73 -4.27 0.96
N VAL A 14 -10.33 -5.31 0.37
CA VAL A 14 -10.21 -6.69 0.90
C VAL A 14 -8.76 -7.17 0.87
N SER A 15 -8.08 -6.98 -0.25
CA SER A 15 -6.65 -7.26 -0.43
C SER A 15 -5.79 -6.49 0.58
N GLY A 16 -6.09 -5.20 0.79
CA GLY A 16 -5.45 -4.37 1.81
C GLY A 16 -5.69 -4.86 3.25
N ALA A 17 -6.90 -5.32 3.57
CA ALA A 17 -7.21 -5.87 4.89
C ALA A 17 -6.42 -7.16 5.17
N ILE A 18 -6.32 -8.05 4.17
CA ILE A 18 -5.50 -9.27 4.26
C ILE A 18 -4.03 -8.91 4.49
N GLY A 19 -3.47 -8.03 3.66
CA GLY A 19 -2.07 -7.65 3.81
C GLY A 19 -1.77 -6.90 5.10
N THR A 20 -2.74 -6.13 5.63
CA THR A 20 -2.65 -5.51 6.96
C THR A 20 -2.62 -6.55 8.08
N ALA A 21 -3.43 -7.62 7.97
CA ALA A 21 -3.40 -8.71 8.94
C ALA A 21 -2.06 -9.44 8.91
N LEU A 22 -1.49 -9.70 7.72
CA LEU A 22 -0.16 -10.29 7.57
C LEU A 22 0.95 -9.38 8.14
N PHE A 23 0.87 -8.08 7.88
CA PHE A 23 1.76 -7.08 8.47
C PHE A 23 1.69 -7.11 9.99
N TYR A 24 0.50 -7.08 10.56
CA TYR A 24 0.34 -7.07 12.01
C TYR A 24 0.84 -8.35 12.66
N ALA A 25 0.65 -9.50 12.00
CA ALA A 25 1.19 -10.78 12.45
C ALA A 25 2.73 -10.76 12.45
N LEU A 26 3.38 -10.28 11.37
CA LEU A 26 4.83 -10.18 11.30
C LEU A 26 5.38 -9.15 12.30
N TYR A 27 4.74 -7.98 12.40
CA TYR A 27 5.07 -6.95 13.38
C TYR A 27 5.08 -7.52 14.79
N THR A 28 4.01 -8.23 15.16
CA THR A 28 3.90 -8.87 16.46
C THR A 28 5.02 -9.90 16.62
N ALA A 29 5.20 -10.83 15.68
CA ALA A 29 6.28 -11.82 15.76
C ALA A 29 7.66 -11.18 15.96
N LEU A 30 7.97 -10.08 15.28
CA LEU A 30 9.22 -9.34 15.43
C LEU A 30 9.34 -8.66 16.80
N VAL A 31 8.28 -8.01 17.31
CA VAL A 31 8.28 -7.42 18.66
C VAL A 31 8.61 -8.48 19.72
N TRP A 32 8.05 -9.69 19.60
CA TRP A 32 8.33 -10.79 20.52
C TRP A 32 9.71 -11.41 20.33
N ALA A 33 10.29 -11.32 19.13
CA ALA A 33 11.62 -11.83 18.83
C ALA A 33 12.75 -10.88 19.26
N TYR A 34 12.50 -9.58 19.33
CA TYR A 34 13.53 -8.63 19.75
C TYR A 34 13.86 -8.79 21.23
N PRO A 35 15.16 -8.84 21.60
CA PRO A 35 15.58 -8.81 23.00
C PRO A 35 15.08 -7.55 23.69
N VAL A 36 14.71 -7.66 24.97
CA VAL A 36 14.28 -6.53 25.81
C VAL A 36 15.34 -5.42 25.87
N GLU A 37 16.62 -5.77 25.70
CA GLU A 37 17.76 -4.86 25.71
C GLU A 37 17.95 -4.08 24.40
N TRP A 38 17.25 -4.45 23.33
CA TRP A 38 17.36 -3.75 22.05
C TRP A 38 16.76 -2.34 22.17
N PRO A 39 17.48 -1.28 21.77
CA PRO A 39 16.91 0.05 21.79
C PRO A 39 15.84 0.17 20.71
N TYR A 40 14.60 0.50 21.12
CA TYR A 40 13.44 0.72 20.24
C TYR A 40 12.92 -0.54 19.50
N PRO A 41 12.56 -1.62 20.22
CA PRO A 41 12.15 -2.88 19.60
C PRO A 41 10.86 -2.72 18.77
N ALA A 42 9.93 -1.86 19.21
CA ALA A 42 8.71 -1.56 18.48
C ALA A 42 8.98 -0.87 17.14
N THR A 43 9.91 0.10 17.10
CA THR A 43 10.26 0.81 15.86
C THR A 43 10.98 -0.12 14.89
N ALA A 44 11.92 -0.92 15.39
CA ALA A 44 12.64 -1.90 14.57
C ALA A 44 11.68 -2.95 13.98
N ALA A 45 10.76 -3.48 14.79
CA ALA A 45 9.73 -4.40 14.33
C ALA A 45 8.79 -3.76 13.31
N TRP A 46 8.41 -2.49 13.51
CA TRP A 46 7.56 -1.76 12.58
C TRP A 46 8.22 -1.60 11.21
N VAL A 47 9.48 -1.15 11.16
CA VAL A 47 10.22 -1.00 9.89
C VAL A 47 10.45 -2.36 9.23
N GLY A 48 10.85 -3.36 10.03
CA GLY A 48 11.14 -4.72 9.56
C GLY A 48 9.90 -5.47 9.07
N SER A 49 8.70 -5.08 9.48
CA SER A 49 7.44 -5.64 8.99
C SER A 49 6.82 -4.82 7.87
N TYR A 50 6.85 -3.49 7.95
CA TYR A 50 6.27 -2.61 6.94
C TYR A 50 6.98 -2.73 5.59
N THR A 51 8.31 -2.77 5.59
CA THR A 51 9.10 -2.85 4.35
C THR A 51 8.76 -4.08 3.51
N PRO A 52 8.86 -5.33 4.00
CA PRO A 52 8.46 -6.50 3.23
C PRO A 52 6.96 -6.54 2.97
N SER A 53 6.15 -5.86 3.79
CA SER A 53 4.69 -5.88 3.60
C SER A 53 4.25 -5.29 2.27
N ILE A 54 4.96 -4.30 1.78
CA ILE A 54 4.67 -3.69 0.47
C ILE A 54 4.82 -4.73 -0.64
N ALA A 55 5.78 -5.66 -0.52
CA ALA A 55 6.00 -6.70 -1.53
C ALA A 55 4.86 -7.71 -1.58
N TRP A 56 4.41 -8.26 -0.45
CA TRP A 56 3.24 -9.15 -0.50
C TRP A 56 1.96 -8.38 -0.83
N GLN A 57 1.86 -7.10 -0.46
CA GLN A 57 0.71 -6.28 -0.81
C GLN A 57 0.60 -6.07 -2.32
N HIS A 58 1.74 -5.88 -3.00
CA HIS A 58 1.81 -5.87 -4.45
C HIS A 58 1.26 -7.17 -5.06
N VAL A 59 1.72 -8.31 -4.55
CA VAL A 59 1.25 -9.64 -5.00
C VAL A 59 -0.25 -9.83 -4.72
N LEU A 60 -0.74 -9.43 -3.55
CA LEU A 60 -2.16 -9.50 -3.22
C LEU A 60 -3.00 -8.62 -4.17
N HIS A 61 -2.50 -7.47 -4.61
CA HIS A 61 -3.19 -6.65 -5.59
C HIS A 61 -3.21 -7.29 -6.98
N GLN A 62 -2.14 -7.96 -7.39
CA GLN A 62 -2.13 -8.76 -8.63
C GLN A 62 -3.15 -9.89 -8.57
N LEU A 63 -3.14 -10.66 -7.48
CA LEU A 63 -4.00 -11.85 -7.35
C LEU A 63 -5.49 -11.53 -7.23
N PHE A 64 -5.83 -10.46 -6.51
CA PHE A 64 -7.22 -10.17 -6.14
C PHE A 64 -7.87 -9.02 -6.92
N VAL A 65 -7.09 -8.12 -7.53
CA VAL A 65 -7.61 -6.84 -8.06
C VAL A 65 -7.29 -6.65 -9.53
N PHE A 66 -6.01 -6.58 -9.90
CA PHE A 66 -5.58 -6.07 -11.21
C PHE A 66 -5.10 -7.16 -12.17
N GLY A 67 -4.88 -8.38 -11.69
CA GLY A 67 -4.24 -9.44 -12.49
C GLY A 67 -2.73 -9.29 -12.55
N THR A 68 -2.08 -10.29 -13.16
CA THR A 68 -0.65 -10.23 -13.49
C THR A 68 -0.48 -9.47 -14.80
N PRO A 69 0.50 -8.55 -14.93
CA PRO A 69 0.73 -7.83 -16.17
C PRO A 69 1.01 -8.78 -17.34
N GLU A 70 0.33 -8.61 -18.47
CA GLU A 70 0.66 -9.30 -19.71
C GLU A 70 1.71 -8.47 -20.46
N GLY A 71 2.99 -8.87 -20.38
CA GLY A 71 4.09 -8.17 -21.09
C GLY A 71 4.81 -7.09 -20.28
N GLY A 72 4.26 -6.65 -19.14
CA GLY A 72 4.91 -5.71 -18.21
C GLY A 72 5.91 -6.36 -17.24
N SER A 73 6.88 -5.58 -16.76
CA SER A 73 7.84 -6.04 -15.74
C SER A 73 7.24 -6.03 -14.34
N VAL A 74 7.12 -7.21 -13.71
CA VAL A 74 6.69 -7.35 -12.30
C VAL A 74 7.53 -6.48 -11.35
N LEU A 75 8.83 -6.34 -11.63
CA LEU A 75 9.74 -5.53 -10.81
C LEU A 75 9.46 -4.03 -10.94
N SER A 76 9.05 -3.56 -12.13
CA SER A 76 8.60 -2.17 -12.36
C SER A 76 7.36 -1.87 -11.51
N GLY A 77 6.34 -2.74 -11.58
CA GLY A 77 5.12 -2.60 -10.78
C GLY A 77 5.38 -2.64 -9.27
N LEU A 78 6.28 -3.51 -8.82
CA LEU A 78 6.70 -3.57 -7.42
C LEU A 78 7.36 -2.26 -6.98
N GLY A 79 8.30 -1.73 -7.76
CA GLY A 79 8.96 -0.45 -7.49
C GLY A 79 7.97 0.71 -7.38
N LYS A 80 7.02 0.80 -8.33
CA LYS A 80 5.93 1.79 -8.27
C LYS A 80 5.06 1.62 -7.03
N THR A 81 4.79 0.38 -6.60
CA THR A 81 4.03 0.11 -5.37
C THR A 81 4.75 0.62 -4.13
N TYR A 82 6.08 0.45 -4.04
CA TYR A 82 6.88 1.05 -2.97
C TYR A 82 6.80 2.57 -2.95
N VAL A 83 6.80 3.22 -4.12
CA VAL A 83 6.64 4.68 -4.21
C VAL A 83 5.27 5.11 -3.68
N VAL A 84 4.18 4.48 -4.15
CA VAL A 84 2.81 4.79 -3.70
C VAL A 84 2.67 4.64 -2.19
N TYR A 85 3.12 3.51 -1.63
CA TYR A 85 2.94 3.21 -0.21
C TYR A 85 3.85 4.06 0.69
N SER A 86 5.05 4.40 0.23
CA SER A 86 5.95 5.31 0.98
C SER A 86 5.42 6.75 0.95
N ALA A 87 4.91 7.21 -0.20
CA ALA A 87 4.27 8.51 -0.32
C ALA A 87 3.04 8.61 0.59
N SER A 88 2.22 7.57 0.64
CA SER A 88 1.06 7.51 1.53
C SER A 88 1.41 7.43 3.01
N LEU A 89 2.53 6.82 3.38
CA LEU A 89 3.02 6.85 4.76
C LEU A 89 3.34 8.30 5.19
N VAL A 90 4.10 9.04 4.38
CA VAL A 90 4.43 10.45 4.65
C VAL A 90 3.16 11.32 4.60
N GLY A 91 2.32 11.12 3.58
CA GLY A 91 1.07 11.85 3.40
C GLY A 91 0.08 11.63 4.53
N SER A 92 -0.11 10.40 4.99
CA SER A 92 -0.98 10.09 6.14
C SER A 92 -0.50 10.76 7.42
N THR A 93 0.82 10.83 7.63
CA THR A 93 1.43 11.51 8.78
C THR A 93 1.14 13.01 8.73
N ALA A 94 1.31 13.63 7.56
CA ALA A 94 1.01 15.05 7.36
C ALA A 94 -0.49 15.36 7.53
N ILE A 95 -1.37 14.52 6.97
CA ILE A 95 -2.83 14.64 7.12
C ILE A 95 -3.22 14.53 8.60
N ASN A 96 -2.67 13.55 9.31
CA ASN A 96 -2.94 13.35 10.73
C ASN A 96 -2.49 14.57 11.56
N TRP A 97 -1.27 15.05 11.32
CA TRP A 97 -0.75 16.24 11.99
C TRP A 97 -1.61 17.49 11.73
N LEU A 98 -2.01 17.74 10.48
CA LEU A 98 -2.91 18.86 10.17
C LEU A 98 -4.28 18.72 10.87
N ALA A 99 -4.87 17.53 10.83
CA ALA A 99 -6.17 17.28 11.43
C ALA A 99 -6.14 17.48 12.96
N VAL A 100 -5.13 16.94 13.64
CA VAL A 100 -5.01 17.01 15.11
C VAL A 100 -4.56 18.40 15.56
N GLU A 101 -3.44 18.91 15.01
CA GLU A 101 -2.79 20.12 15.53
C GLU A 101 -3.37 21.42 14.97
N LYS A 102 -3.93 21.40 13.74
CA LYS A 102 -4.49 22.61 13.11
C LYS A 102 -5.99 22.67 13.15
N LEU A 103 -6.67 21.52 13.08
CA LEU A 103 -8.14 21.45 13.04
C LEU A 103 -8.76 20.92 14.33
N SER A 104 -7.95 20.56 15.33
CA SER A 104 -8.40 20.03 16.63
C SER A 104 -9.33 18.81 16.51
N VAL A 105 -9.15 18.01 15.46
CA VAL A 105 -9.87 16.75 15.27
C VAL A 105 -9.30 15.73 16.27
N ALA A 106 -10.17 14.96 16.91
CA ALA A 106 -9.75 13.90 17.81
C ALA A 106 -8.81 12.91 17.09
N ALA A 107 -7.71 12.52 17.74
CA ALA A 107 -6.66 11.68 17.14
C ALA A 107 -7.18 10.40 16.47
N ASN A 108 -8.15 9.73 17.11
CA ASN A 108 -8.77 8.52 16.57
C ASN A 108 -9.56 8.81 15.28
N ALA A 109 -10.27 9.94 15.22
CA ALA A 109 -11.00 10.36 14.03
C ALA A 109 -10.04 10.79 12.91
N ALA A 110 -8.97 11.51 13.24
CA ALA A 110 -7.91 11.89 12.30
C ALA A 110 -7.21 10.65 11.69
N PHE A 111 -7.00 9.60 12.49
CA PHE A 111 -6.46 8.32 12.02
C PHE A 111 -7.40 7.65 11.01
N VAL A 112 -8.71 7.55 11.31
CA VAL A 112 -9.70 6.97 10.40
C VAL A 112 -9.82 7.78 9.11
N LEU A 113 -9.84 9.11 9.20
CA LEU A 113 -9.82 9.99 8.02
C LEU A 113 -8.58 9.75 7.16
N GLY A 114 -7.42 9.63 7.80
CA GLY A 114 -6.15 9.29 7.15
C GLY A 114 -6.27 7.98 6.36
N LEU A 115 -6.81 6.92 6.98
CA LEU A 115 -7.01 5.62 6.32
C LEU A 115 -7.91 5.71 5.08
N VAL A 116 -9.03 6.43 5.18
CA VAL A 116 -9.98 6.59 4.05
C VAL A 116 -9.32 7.35 2.90
N ILE A 117 -8.66 8.47 3.21
CA ILE A 117 -8.03 9.33 2.19
C ILE A 117 -6.86 8.58 1.53
N THR A 118 -5.95 8.00 2.29
CA THR A 118 -4.81 7.29 1.71
C THR A 118 -5.22 5.99 1.03
N GLY A 119 -6.25 5.29 1.51
CA GLY A 119 -6.82 4.14 0.83
C GLY A 119 -7.35 4.49 -0.57
N ALA A 120 -8.08 5.60 -0.70
CA ALA A 120 -8.56 6.08 -1.98
C ALA A 120 -7.42 6.53 -2.91
N ILE A 121 -6.45 7.29 -2.39
CA ILE A 121 -5.27 7.72 -3.15
C ILE A 121 -4.46 6.51 -3.63
N ASN A 122 -4.22 5.54 -2.75
CA ASN A 122 -3.51 4.30 -3.08
C ASN A 122 -4.24 3.53 -4.17
N PHE A 123 -5.56 3.38 -4.08
CA PHE A 123 -6.33 2.70 -5.11
C PHE A 123 -6.16 3.37 -6.48
N VAL A 124 -6.32 4.69 -6.56
CA VAL A 124 -6.18 5.46 -7.80
C VAL A 124 -4.75 5.36 -8.35
N ALA A 125 -3.74 5.59 -7.51
CA ALA A 125 -2.35 5.53 -7.92
C ALA A 125 -1.93 4.10 -8.34
N SER A 126 -2.41 3.08 -7.63
CA SER A 126 -2.16 1.70 -8.01
C SER A 126 -2.82 1.37 -9.35
N LYS A 127 -4.10 1.68 -9.51
CA LYS A 127 -4.86 1.36 -10.73
C LYS A 127 -4.30 2.04 -11.97
N TYR A 128 -4.04 3.35 -11.90
CA TYR A 128 -3.71 4.15 -13.08
C TYR A 128 -2.21 4.34 -13.30
N TRP A 129 -1.35 3.86 -12.39
CA TRP A 129 0.10 4.02 -12.55
C TRP A 129 0.90 2.78 -12.16
N ALA A 130 0.68 2.21 -10.97
CA ALA A 130 1.48 1.05 -10.54
C ALA A 130 1.17 -0.22 -11.34
N PHE A 131 -0.09 -0.39 -11.75
CA PHE A 131 -0.62 -1.53 -12.51
C PHE A 131 -1.21 -1.12 -13.86
N ALA A 132 -1.03 0.14 -14.28
CA ALA A 132 -1.32 0.52 -15.66
C ALA A 132 -0.33 -0.19 -16.57
N ASP A 133 -0.83 -0.73 -17.68
CA ASP A 133 -0.02 -1.45 -18.64
C ASP A 133 1.08 -0.52 -19.17
N ASP A 134 2.32 -0.91 -18.97
CA ASP A 134 3.47 -0.19 -19.51
C ASP A 134 3.42 -0.47 -21.03
N GLY A 135 2.78 0.40 -21.81
CA GLY A 135 2.53 0.25 -23.26
C GLY A 135 3.78 0.15 -24.16
N SER A 136 4.88 -0.42 -23.69
CA SER A 136 6.05 -0.80 -24.47
C SER A 136 5.90 -2.23 -24.99
N GLY A 137 5.14 -2.39 -26.08
CA GLY A 137 5.00 -3.67 -26.77
C GLY A 137 4.46 -3.59 -28.20
N GLY A 138 4.37 -2.40 -28.78
CA GLY A 138 3.97 -2.18 -30.17
C GLY A 138 4.90 -1.18 -30.85
N ASP A 139 6.11 -1.63 -31.18
CA ASP A 139 6.82 -1.08 -32.34
C ASP A 139 6.51 -2.02 -33.49
N ASP A 140 5.61 -1.57 -34.36
CA ASP A 140 5.41 -2.09 -35.70
C ASP A 140 6.78 -2.26 -36.39
N LYS A 141 7.12 -3.50 -36.71
CA LYS A 141 8.11 -3.82 -37.75
C LYS A 141 7.49 -4.82 -38.71
N ASP A 142 6.45 -4.36 -39.39
CA ASP A 142 6.13 -4.81 -40.73
C ASP A 142 6.52 -3.67 -41.66
N ASP A 143 7.70 -3.80 -42.30
CA ASP A 143 8.07 -3.26 -43.62
C ASP A 143 9.37 -3.94 -44.11
#